data_AF-A0A4D4LKC5-F1
#
_entry.id   AF-A0A4D4LKC5-F1
#
_cell.length_a   1.000
_cell.length_b   1.000
_cell.length_c   1.000
_cell.angle_alpha   90.00
_cell.angle_beta   90.00
_cell.angle_gamma   90.00
#
_symmetry.space_group_name_H-M   'P 1'
#
loop_
_entity.id
_entity.type
_entity.pdbx_description
1 polymer ?
#
loop_
_entity_poly.entity_id
_entity_poly.type
_entity_poly.pdbx_seq_one_letter_code
_entity_poly.pdbx_strand_id
1 'polypeptide(L)'
;MSTPAGQGVSTTATKPGRRPTIKQVAAAAGVSTAAVSQAFNDKGRLSEATRQRILDTATELGWSPSASAAALRSARTRTLALVVRRPTDVLGADPHFSELITGIEGELAPRGYGLLLHLVAGAQEENALYKRLAAEGRVDGAVLTDARADDPRPALLARLGLPAVLLGPPTAPPPCHGSASATRTPPSRRSSAICSGSDTGGSPMWRAPPT
;
A
#
# COMPACT_ATOMS: atom_id res chain seq x y z
N MET A 1 48.30 59.75 6.94
CA MET A 1 48.42 58.42 6.34
C MET A 1 47.25 57.60 6.84
N SER A 2 46.24 57.45 5.98
CA SER A 2 44.94 56.85 6.32
C SER A 2 44.99 55.36 6.04
N THR A 3 44.66 54.54 7.04
CA THR A 3 44.36 53.11 6.88
C THR A 3 42.84 52.98 6.72
N PRO A 4 42.31 52.45 5.61
CA PRO A 4 40.89 52.21 5.49
C PRO A 4 40.50 50.87 6.13
N ALA A 5 39.28 50.87 6.67
CA ALA A 5 38.58 49.76 7.27
C ALA A 5 38.41 48.58 6.30
N GLY A 6 38.69 47.37 6.78
CA GLY A 6 38.34 46.12 6.11
C GLY A 6 36.83 45.94 6.08
N GLN A 7 36.27 45.88 4.87
CA GLN A 7 34.87 45.60 4.62
C GLN A 7 34.62 44.10 4.86
N GLY A 8 33.67 43.81 5.75
CA GLY A 8 33.13 42.47 5.94
C GLY A 8 32.37 42.02 4.70
N VAL A 9 32.87 40.99 4.04
CA VAL A 9 32.14 40.29 2.98
C VAL A 9 31.03 39.49 3.65
N SER A 10 29.83 40.05 3.69
CA SER A 10 28.61 39.28 4.00
C SER A 10 28.27 38.42 2.79
N THR A 11 28.85 37.23 2.72
CA THR A 11 28.41 36.20 1.78
C THR A 11 27.06 35.69 2.27
N THR A 12 25.98 36.14 1.63
CA THR A 12 24.65 35.58 1.85
C THR A 12 24.65 34.14 1.33
N ALA A 13 24.63 33.19 2.27
CA ALA A 13 24.49 31.78 1.96
C ALA A 13 23.11 31.52 1.32
N THR A 14 23.09 31.14 0.04
CA THR A 14 21.88 30.72 -0.68
C THR A 14 21.28 29.49 0.01
N LYS A 15 20.02 29.62 0.45
CA LYS A 15 19.22 28.56 1.07
C LYS A 15 19.15 27.32 0.15
N PRO A 16 19.35 26.09 0.67
CA PRO A 16 19.33 24.88 -0.16
C PRO A 16 17.97 24.68 -0.83
N GLY A 17 18.01 24.23 -2.09
CA GLY A 17 16.93 24.18 -3.06
C GLY A 17 15.60 23.67 -2.49
N ARG A 18 14.62 24.57 -2.44
CA ARG A 18 13.24 24.23 -2.08
C ARG A 18 12.68 23.38 -3.21
N ARG A 19 12.35 22.12 -2.92
CA ARG A 19 11.66 21.22 -3.87
C ARG A 19 10.53 21.99 -4.58
N PRO A 20 10.42 21.89 -5.90
CA PRO A 20 9.36 22.54 -6.65
C PRO A 20 8.00 22.22 -6.04
N THR A 21 7.07 23.16 -6.12
CA THR A 21 5.73 23.01 -5.54
C THR A 21 4.68 23.03 -6.64
N ILE A 22 3.50 22.46 -6.37
CA ILE A 22 2.36 22.48 -7.31
C ILE A 22 1.98 23.90 -7.76
N LYS A 23 2.23 24.91 -6.92
CA LYS A 23 2.01 26.33 -7.24
C LYS A 23 2.95 26.83 -8.33
N GLN A 24 4.21 26.40 -8.31
CA GLN A 24 5.20 26.77 -9.31
C GLN A 24 4.91 26.10 -10.65
N VAL A 25 4.50 24.83 -10.64
CA VAL A 25 4.05 24.13 -11.86
C VAL A 25 2.81 24.80 -12.45
N ALA A 26 1.82 25.15 -11.63
CA ALA A 26 0.61 25.85 -12.07
C ALA A 26 0.93 27.22 -12.71
N ALA A 27 1.83 28.00 -12.08
CA ALA A 27 2.26 29.29 -12.61
C ALA A 27 3.01 29.14 -13.94
N ALA A 28 3.92 28.18 -14.05
CA ALA A 28 4.71 27.95 -15.26
C ALA A 28 3.86 27.41 -16.42
N ALA A 29 2.87 26.55 -16.15
CA ALA A 29 1.95 26.03 -17.16
C ALA A 29 0.79 26.98 -17.49
N GLY A 30 0.64 28.09 -16.76
CA GLY A 30 -0.44 29.08 -16.95
C GLY A 30 -1.83 28.58 -16.58
N VAL A 31 -1.93 27.68 -15.59
CA VAL A 31 -3.19 27.04 -15.18
C VAL A 31 -3.42 27.17 -13.66
N SER A 32 -4.62 26.79 -13.20
CA SER A 32 -4.89 26.71 -11.77
C SER A 32 -4.21 25.49 -11.12
N THR A 33 -3.93 25.57 -9.82
CA THR A 33 -3.42 24.40 -9.05
C THR A 33 -4.40 23.23 -9.06
N ALA A 34 -5.70 23.50 -9.20
CA ALA A 34 -6.74 22.49 -9.38
C ALA A 34 -6.61 21.76 -10.73
N ALA A 35 -6.29 22.47 -11.82
CA ALA A 35 -6.03 21.86 -13.12
C ALA A 35 -4.77 20.98 -13.09
N VAL A 36 -3.69 21.42 -12.43
CA VAL A 36 -2.50 20.57 -12.23
C VAL A 36 -2.86 19.31 -11.44
N SER A 37 -3.64 19.44 -10.37
CA SER A 37 -4.12 18.27 -9.62
C SER A 37 -4.98 17.33 -10.47
N GLN A 38 -5.80 17.85 -11.37
CA GLN A 38 -6.65 17.05 -12.24
C GLN A 38 -5.85 16.29 -13.30
N ALA A 39 -4.82 16.92 -13.87
CA ALA A 39 -3.94 16.30 -14.87
C ALA A 39 -3.26 15.02 -14.35
N PHE A 40 -2.88 14.99 -13.06
CA PHE A 40 -2.19 13.85 -12.44
C PHE A 40 -3.12 12.80 -11.79
N ASN A 41 -4.42 13.07 -11.66
CA ASN A 41 -5.36 12.16 -10.99
C ASN A 41 -6.42 11.53 -11.92
N ASP A 42 -6.31 11.72 -13.24
CA ASP A 42 -7.19 11.15 -14.28
C ASP A 42 -8.71 11.28 -14.02
N LYS A 43 -9.10 12.38 -13.36
CA LYS A 43 -10.51 12.67 -12.99
C LYS A 43 -11.04 13.98 -13.58
N GLY A 44 -10.31 14.64 -14.48
CA GLY A 44 -10.63 15.99 -14.96
C GLY A 44 -11.12 16.06 -16.40
N ARG A 45 -12.01 17.01 -16.69
CA ARG A 45 -12.43 17.45 -18.05
C ARG A 45 -11.36 18.38 -18.67
N LEU A 46 -10.10 17.97 -18.67
CA LEU A 46 -9.03 18.74 -19.32
C LEU A 46 -8.92 18.29 -20.77
N SER A 47 -8.63 19.23 -21.67
CA SER A 47 -8.22 18.87 -23.03
C SER A 47 -6.86 18.19 -22.98
N GLU A 48 -6.61 17.28 -23.92
CA GLU A 48 -5.33 16.57 -24.01
C GLU A 48 -4.16 17.56 -24.16
N ALA A 49 -4.36 18.63 -24.93
CA ALA A 49 -3.37 19.69 -25.11
C ALA A 49 -3.01 20.40 -23.79
N THR A 50 -3.99 20.65 -22.91
CA THR A 50 -3.73 21.25 -21.59
C THR A 50 -3.07 20.25 -20.64
N ARG A 51 -3.48 18.98 -20.69
CA ARG A 51 -2.88 17.91 -19.88
C ARG A 51 -1.41 17.74 -20.21
N GLN A 52 -1.07 17.63 -21.50
CA GLN A 52 0.31 17.46 -21.95
C GLN A 52 1.20 18.63 -21.52
N ARG A 53 0.74 19.88 -21.71
CA ARG A 53 1.48 21.07 -21.26
C ARG A 53 1.83 21.03 -19.78
N ILE A 54 0.88 20.60 -18.93
CA ILE A 54 1.10 20.48 -17.48
C ILE A 54 2.15 19.40 -17.17
N LEU A 55 2.09 18.25 -17.85
CA LEU A 55 3.03 17.15 -17.65
C LEU A 55 4.46 17.53 -18.08
N ASP A 56 4.58 18.22 -19.21
CA ASP A 56 5.86 18.71 -19.73
C ASP A 56 6.49 19.70 -18.75
N THR A 57 5.72 20.71 -18.31
CA THR A 57 6.19 21.70 -17.32
C THR A 57 6.55 21.06 -15.97
N ALA A 58 5.78 20.07 -15.51
CA ALA A 58 6.10 19.35 -14.27
C ALA A 58 7.43 18.58 -14.40
N THR A 59 7.67 17.97 -15.56
CA THR A 59 8.90 17.23 -15.87
C THR A 59 10.11 18.15 -15.94
N GLU A 60 9.99 19.28 -16.64
CA GLU A 60 11.03 20.32 -16.73
C GLU A 60 11.42 20.87 -15.35
N LEU A 61 10.45 21.03 -14.46
CA LEU A 61 10.68 21.50 -13.10
C LEU A 61 11.15 20.40 -12.14
N GLY A 62 11.16 19.13 -12.54
CA GLY A 62 11.46 18.00 -11.65
C GLY A 62 10.43 17.84 -10.52
N TRP A 63 9.18 18.23 -10.76
CA TRP A 63 8.10 18.15 -9.79
C TRP A 63 7.29 16.87 -9.96
N SER A 64 7.04 16.17 -8.85
CA SER A 64 6.11 15.04 -8.79
C SER A 64 5.15 15.22 -7.59
N PRO A 65 3.88 14.80 -7.69
CA PRO A 65 2.96 14.82 -6.56
C PRO A 65 3.56 14.08 -5.36
N SER A 66 3.55 14.70 -4.17
CA SER A 66 3.99 13.98 -2.97
C SER A 66 2.95 12.94 -2.58
N ALA A 67 3.40 11.69 -2.37
CA ALA A 67 2.54 10.60 -1.91
C ALA A 67 1.76 10.97 -0.63
N SER A 68 2.39 11.74 0.27
CA SER A 68 1.75 12.25 1.49
C SER A 68 0.63 13.25 1.22
N ALA A 69 0.78 14.17 0.26
CA ALA A 69 -0.29 15.12 -0.09
C ALA A 69 -1.41 14.46 -0.90
N ALA A 70 -1.08 13.43 -1.71
CA ALA A 70 -2.08 12.59 -2.37
C ALA A 70 -2.90 11.80 -1.34
N ALA A 71 -2.24 11.18 -0.36
CA ALA A 71 -2.89 10.43 0.72
C ALA A 71 -3.79 11.31 1.60
N LEU A 72 -3.35 12.52 1.94
CA LEU A 72 -4.17 13.51 2.66
C LEU A 72 -5.45 13.89 1.90
N ARG A 73 -5.40 13.90 0.56
CA ARG A 73 -6.51 14.35 -0.30
C ARG A 73 -7.45 13.20 -0.71
N SER A 74 -6.95 11.96 -0.74
CA SER A 74 -7.73 10.75 -1.08
C SER A 74 -8.21 9.96 0.16
N ALA A 75 -7.72 10.30 1.35
CA ALA A 75 -7.79 9.46 2.56
C ALA A 75 -7.25 8.03 2.36
N ARG A 76 -6.39 7.82 1.35
CA ARG A 76 -5.82 6.52 0.97
C ARG A 76 -4.34 6.64 0.65
N THR A 77 -3.53 5.87 1.35
CA THR A 77 -2.08 5.78 1.20
C THR A 77 -1.63 5.02 -0.04
N ARG A 78 -2.54 4.27 -0.67
CA ARG A 78 -2.24 3.28 -1.72
C ARG A 78 -1.13 2.33 -1.30
N THR A 79 -1.11 1.94 -0.04
CA THR A 79 -0.06 1.08 0.51
C THR A 79 -0.72 -0.07 1.25
N LEU A 80 -0.29 -1.31 0.98
CA LEU A 80 -0.71 -2.49 1.74
C LEU A 80 0.42 -2.95 2.65
N ALA A 81 0.09 -3.36 3.88
CA ALA A 81 1.06 -3.95 4.80
C ALA A 81 1.21 -5.45 4.54
N LEU A 82 2.44 -5.95 4.53
CA LEU A 82 2.76 -7.35 4.73
C LEU A 82 3.67 -7.46 5.95
N VAL A 83 3.16 -8.06 7.03
CA VAL A 83 3.93 -8.27 8.26
C VAL A 83 4.23 -9.76 8.38
N VAL A 84 5.51 -10.09 8.47
CA VAL A 84 5.98 -11.47 8.45
C VAL A 84 6.72 -11.75 9.75
N ARG A 85 6.31 -12.82 10.42
CA ARG A 85 6.95 -13.24 11.67
C ARG A 85 8.10 -14.19 11.38
N ARG A 86 9.22 -13.66 10.88
CA ARG A 86 10.44 -14.41 10.62
C ARG A 86 11.68 -13.58 10.92
N PRO A 87 12.79 -14.23 11.33
CA PRO A 87 14.05 -13.53 11.52
C PRO A 87 14.62 -13.12 10.14
N THR A 88 15.30 -11.98 10.12
CA THR A 88 15.74 -11.26 8.90
C THR A 88 16.74 -12.05 8.06
N ASP A 89 17.54 -12.90 8.70
CA ASP A 89 18.57 -13.76 8.12
C ASP A 89 18.00 -14.96 7.36
N VAL A 90 16.83 -15.47 7.77
CA VAL A 90 16.17 -16.62 7.14
C VAL A 90 15.36 -16.23 5.90
N LEU A 91 14.89 -14.98 5.82
CA LEU A 91 13.94 -14.56 4.79
C LEU A 91 14.57 -14.48 3.39
N GLY A 92 15.82 -14.01 3.30
CA GLY A 92 16.52 -13.88 2.02
C GLY A 92 16.87 -15.23 1.36
N ALA A 93 16.85 -16.30 2.13
CA ALA A 93 17.15 -17.65 1.67
C ALA A 93 15.90 -18.49 1.34
N ASP A 94 14.68 -17.97 1.56
CA ASP A 94 13.42 -18.66 1.29
C ASP A 94 12.90 -18.30 -0.13
N PRO A 95 13.03 -19.21 -1.12
CA PRO A 95 12.58 -18.92 -2.49
C PRO A 95 11.07 -18.69 -2.56
N HIS A 96 10.29 -19.32 -1.67
CA HIS A 96 8.84 -19.16 -1.64
C HIS A 96 8.44 -17.74 -1.26
N PHE A 97 9.21 -17.10 -0.37
CA PHE A 97 8.95 -15.72 0.02
C PHE A 97 9.23 -14.74 -1.12
N SER A 98 10.29 -14.96 -1.88
CA SER A 98 10.63 -14.13 -3.05
C SER A 98 9.56 -14.23 -4.15
N GLU A 99 9.04 -15.44 -4.40
CA GLU A 99 7.92 -15.65 -5.32
C GLU A 99 6.64 -14.97 -4.82
N LEU A 100 6.35 -15.05 -3.52
CA LEU A 100 5.20 -14.39 -2.91
C LEU A 100 5.25 -12.87 -3.11
N ILE A 101 6.38 -12.24 -2.77
CA ILE A 101 6.56 -10.80 -2.93
C ILE A 101 6.41 -10.42 -4.41
N THR A 102 7.03 -11.18 -5.30
CA THR A 102 6.94 -10.95 -6.76
C THR A 102 5.50 -11.05 -7.25
N GLY A 103 4.74 -12.04 -6.78
CA GLY A 103 3.33 -12.21 -7.13
C GLY A 103 2.44 -11.09 -6.61
N ILE A 104 2.67 -10.63 -5.37
CA ILE A 104 1.94 -9.50 -4.79
C ILE A 104 2.26 -8.22 -5.56
N GLU A 105 3.54 -7.91 -5.78
CA GLU A 105 3.97 -6.72 -6.51
C GLU A 105 3.47 -6.70 -7.95
N GLY A 106 3.43 -7.86 -8.62
CA GLY A 106 2.86 -7.99 -9.96
C GLY A 106 1.39 -7.54 -10.06
N GLU A 107 0.62 -7.64 -8.97
CA GLU A 107 -0.76 -7.18 -8.90
C GLU A 107 -0.91 -5.74 -8.37
N LEU A 108 -0.05 -5.34 -7.43
CA LEU A 108 -0.13 -4.02 -6.80
C LEU A 108 0.43 -2.91 -7.69
N ALA A 109 1.58 -3.13 -8.32
CA ALA A 109 2.29 -2.11 -9.09
C ALA A 109 1.46 -1.55 -10.26
N PRO A 110 0.77 -2.36 -11.10
CA PRO A 110 -0.09 -1.85 -12.18
C PRO A 110 -1.26 -1.00 -11.69
N ARG A 111 -1.66 -1.16 -10.42
CA ARG A 111 -2.77 -0.43 -9.79
C ARG A 111 -2.29 0.79 -8.99
N GLY A 112 -0.98 1.06 -9.01
CA GLY A 112 -0.36 2.15 -8.27
C GLY A 112 -0.38 1.96 -6.75
N TYR A 113 -0.45 0.71 -6.29
CA TYR A 113 -0.28 0.37 -4.88
C TYR A 113 1.18 -0.01 -4.60
N GLY A 114 1.68 0.34 -3.41
CA GLY A 114 2.94 -0.15 -2.89
C GLY A 114 2.75 -1.22 -1.82
N LEU A 115 3.77 -2.05 -1.61
CA LEU A 115 3.86 -2.97 -0.50
C LEU A 115 4.79 -2.43 0.60
N LEU A 116 4.29 -2.39 1.83
CA LEU A 116 5.05 -2.07 3.03
C LEU A 116 5.34 -3.36 3.79
N LEU A 117 6.58 -3.83 3.67
CA LEU A 117 7.06 -5.06 4.31
C LEU A 117 7.67 -4.77 5.68
N HIS A 118 7.21 -5.49 6.70
CA HIS A 118 7.83 -5.51 8.03
C HIS A 118 8.11 -6.94 8.49
N LEU A 119 9.26 -7.12 9.13
CA LEU A 119 9.65 -8.36 9.79
C LEU A 119 9.59 -8.16 11.30
N VAL A 120 8.98 -9.12 11.99
CA VAL A 120 8.79 -9.08 13.45
C VAL A 120 9.20 -10.40 14.06
N ALA A 121 9.70 -10.37 15.29
CA ALA A 121 10.16 -11.59 15.97
C ALA A 121 9.00 -12.36 16.62
N GLY A 122 7.96 -11.65 17.06
CA GLY A 122 6.90 -12.20 17.90
C GLY A 122 5.48 -11.76 17.55
N ALA A 123 4.50 -12.53 18.02
CA ALA A 123 3.07 -12.24 17.79
C ALA A 123 2.59 -10.94 18.43
N GLN A 124 3.14 -10.57 19.60
CA GLN A 124 2.77 -9.32 20.26
C GLN A 124 3.27 -8.10 19.49
N GLU A 125 4.49 -8.19 18.95
CA GLU A 125 5.07 -7.15 18.09
C GLU A 125 4.31 -7.01 16.77
N GLU A 126 3.94 -8.13 16.14
CA GLU A 126 3.07 -8.17 14.96
C GLU A 126 1.76 -7.41 15.19
N ASN A 127 1.06 -7.72 16.29
CA ASN A 127 -0.20 -7.07 16.65
C ASN A 127 -0.03 -5.58 16.99
N ALA A 128 1.03 -5.21 17.71
CA ALA A 128 1.33 -3.82 18.03
C ALA A 128 1.63 -3.00 16.77
N LEU A 129 2.34 -3.59 15.81
CA LEU A 129 2.63 -2.96 14.53
C LEU A 129 1.36 -2.69 13.73
N TYR A 130 0.43 -3.65 13.62
CA TYR A 130 -0.84 -3.43 12.94
C TYR A 130 -1.65 -2.29 13.55
N LYS A 131 -1.72 -2.23 14.89
CA LYS A 131 -2.38 -1.12 15.61
C LYS A 131 -1.75 0.23 15.26
N ARG A 132 -0.41 0.30 15.26
CA ARG A 132 0.32 1.53 14.92
C ARG A 132 0.09 1.95 13.47
N LEU A 133 0.20 1.01 12.51
CA LEU A 133 0.00 1.30 11.09
C LEU A 133 -1.42 1.79 10.78
N ALA A 134 -2.43 1.20 11.42
CA ALA A 134 -3.82 1.63 11.31
C ALA A 134 -4.05 3.01 11.94
N ALA A 135 -3.54 3.23 13.16
CA ALA A 135 -3.69 4.51 13.87
C ALA A 135 -3.00 5.69 13.15
N GLU A 136 -1.84 5.43 12.56
CA GLU A 136 -1.09 6.43 11.78
C GLU A 136 -1.65 6.60 10.35
N GLY A 137 -2.64 5.78 9.95
CA GLY A 137 -3.21 5.79 8.60
C GLY A 137 -2.15 5.56 7.52
N ARG A 138 -1.17 4.68 7.77
CA ARG A 138 -0.03 4.43 6.87
C ARG A 138 -0.30 3.40 5.79
N VAL A 139 -1.37 2.62 5.94
CA VAL A 139 -1.75 1.54 5.03
C VAL A 139 -3.25 1.49 4.87
N ASP A 140 -3.70 1.08 3.68
CA ASP A 140 -5.11 0.95 3.32
C ASP A 140 -5.66 -0.46 3.55
N GLY A 141 -4.77 -1.41 3.81
CA GLY A 141 -5.11 -2.81 4.09
C GLY A 141 -3.88 -3.64 4.44
N ALA A 142 -4.09 -4.92 4.74
CA ALA A 142 -3.03 -5.86 5.08
C ALA A 142 -3.15 -7.18 4.32
N VAL A 143 -2.00 -7.76 4.01
CA VAL A 143 -1.86 -9.13 3.54
C VAL A 143 -1.30 -9.94 4.71
N LEU A 144 -2.04 -10.96 5.11
CA LEU A 144 -1.65 -11.92 6.13
C LEU A 144 -1.06 -13.15 5.45
N THR A 145 -0.01 -13.71 6.03
CA THR A 145 0.55 -15.03 5.66
C THR A 145 0.54 -15.95 6.86
N ASP A 146 0.82 -17.24 6.63
CA ASP A 146 0.98 -18.25 7.68
C ASP A 146 -0.27 -18.34 8.56
N ALA A 147 -1.37 -18.84 8.00
CA ALA A 147 -2.63 -19.07 8.71
C ALA A 147 -2.40 -19.88 10.00
N ARG A 148 -3.03 -19.46 11.10
CA ARG A 148 -2.90 -20.08 12.43
C ARG A 148 -4.28 -20.54 12.90
N ALA A 149 -4.34 -21.65 13.65
CA ALA A 149 -5.61 -22.17 14.16
C ALA A 149 -6.34 -21.14 15.04
N ASP A 150 -5.59 -20.49 15.95
CA ASP A 150 -6.08 -19.42 16.81
C ASP A 150 -5.46 -18.08 16.40
N ASP A 151 -5.68 -17.66 15.16
CA ASP A 151 -5.11 -16.42 14.64
C ASP A 151 -5.86 -15.17 15.17
N PRO A 152 -5.25 -14.32 16.01
CA PRO A 152 -5.90 -13.11 16.50
C PRO A 152 -5.96 -12.00 15.44
N ARG A 153 -5.21 -12.11 14.34
CA ARG A 153 -5.01 -11.02 13.37
C ARG A 153 -6.30 -10.65 12.64
N PRO A 154 -7.12 -11.58 12.10
CA PRO A 154 -8.36 -11.21 11.43
C PRO A 154 -9.31 -10.41 12.33
N ALA A 155 -9.51 -10.88 13.57
CA ALA A 155 -10.37 -10.18 14.54
C ALA A 155 -9.79 -8.82 14.95
N LEU A 156 -8.47 -8.73 15.13
CA LEU A 156 -7.79 -7.46 15.41
C LEU A 156 -7.96 -6.47 14.27
N LEU A 157 -7.72 -6.88 13.03
CA LEU A 157 -7.79 -6.02 11.85
C LEU A 157 -9.21 -5.55 11.56
N ALA A 158 -10.20 -6.43 11.74
CA ALA A 158 -11.61 -6.05 11.67
C ALA A 158 -11.97 -4.95 12.69
N ARG A 159 -11.52 -5.07 13.94
CA ARG A 159 -11.72 -4.04 14.98
C ARG A 159 -11.01 -2.72 14.66
N LEU A 160 -9.91 -2.76 13.93
CA LEU A 160 -9.19 -1.58 13.48
C LEU A 160 -9.79 -0.96 12.20
N GLY A 161 -10.82 -1.59 11.60
CA GLY A 161 -11.37 -1.17 10.32
C GLY A 161 -10.40 -1.32 9.15
N LEU A 162 -9.36 -2.16 9.30
CA LEU A 162 -8.34 -2.38 8.29
C LEU A 162 -8.66 -3.64 7.48
N PRO A 163 -9.02 -3.52 6.19
CA PRO A 163 -9.30 -4.67 5.34
C PRO A 163 -8.08 -5.59 5.24
N ALA A 164 -8.31 -6.90 5.29
CA ALA A 164 -7.23 -7.88 5.27
C ALA A 164 -7.56 -9.10 4.39
N VAL A 165 -6.53 -9.62 3.72
CA VAL A 165 -6.60 -10.91 2.99
C VAL A 165 -5.59 -11.88 3.57
N LEU A 166 -5.97 -13.14 3.75
CA LEU A 166 -5.08 -14.20 4.20
C LEU A 166 -4.61 -15.02 3.01
N LEU A 167 -3.29 -15.03 2.78
CA LEU A 167 -2.61 -15.86 1.80
C LEU A 167 -2.07 -17.10 2.50
N GLY A 168 -2.55 -18.25 2.05
CA GLY A 168 -2.14 -19.55 2.55
C GLY A 168 -2.98 -20.65 1.91
N PRO A 169 -2.60 -21.93 2.12
CA PRO A 169 -3.49 -23.03 1.77
C PRO A 169 -4.82 -22.82 2.53
N PRO A 170 -5.97 -23.19 1.92
CA PRO A 170 -7.24 -23.16 2.64
C PRO A 170 -7.06 -23.97 3.92
N THR A 171 -7.19 -23.31 5.07
CA THR A 171 -7.23 -23.99 6.36
C THR A 171 -8.29 -25.07 6.24
N ALA A 172 -7.91 -26.35 6.42
CA ALA A 172 -8.90 -27.40 6.54
C ALA A 172 -9.92 -26.95 7.59
N PRO A 173 -11.23 -27.14 7.37
CA PRO A 173 -12.22 -26.88 8.40
C PRO A 173 -11.79 -27.60 9.68
N PRO A 174 -12.11 -27.06 10.88
CA PRO A 174 -11.80 -27.74 12.14
C PRO A 174 -12.25 -29.20 12.04
N PRO A 175 -11.49 -30.18 12.57
CA PRO A 175 -11.86 -31.58 12.45
C PRO A 175 -13.28 -31.74 12.98
N CYS A 176 -14.23 -31.96 12.06
CA CYS A 176 -15.56 -32.37 12.42
C CYS A 176 -15.36 -33.66 13.21
N HIS A 177 -15.74 -33.66 14.47
CA HIS A 177 -15.90 -34.90 15.24
C HIS A 177 -16.97 -35.73 14.52
N GLY A 178 -16.52 -36.59 13.60
CA GLY A 178 -17.38 -37.35 12.70
C GLY A 178 -16.53 -38.05 11.65
N SER A 179 -16.13 -39.28 11.95
CA SER A 179 -15.39 -40.16 11.05
C SER A 179 -16.09 -40.28 9.69
N ALA A 180 -15.38 -39.97 8.60
CA ALA A 180 -15.69 -40.53 7.30
C ALA A 180 -14.39 -40.70 6.50
N SER A 181 -14.20 -41.93 6.04
CA SER A 181 -13.00 -42.53 5.48
C SER A 181 -12.47 -41.81 4.24
N ALA A 182 -11.15 -41.73 4.15
CA ALA A 182 -10.42 -41.16 3.03
C ALA A 182 -10.63 -41.94 1.73
N THR A 183 -10.89 -41.22 0.63
CA THR A 183 -10.43 -41.66 -0.69
C THR A 183 -9.67 -40.52 -1.35
N ARG A 184 -8.40 -40.80 -1.64
CA ARG A 184 -7.37 -39.87 -2.11
C ARG A 184 -7.56 -39.60 -3.61
N THR A 185 -7.67 -38.34 -4.02
CA THR A 185 -7.62 -37.91 -5.44
C THR A 185 -6.99 -36.50 -5.48
N PRO A 186 -6.09 -36.18 -6.43
CA PRO A 186 -5.23 -35.00 -6.33
C PRO A 186 -5.96 -33.74 -6.84
N PRO A 187 -5.73 -32.53 -6.28
CA PRO A 187 -6.36 -31.34 -6.81
C PRO A 187 -5.44 -30.63 -7.82
N SER A 188 -5.73 -30.83 -9.11
CA SER A 188 -5.46 -29.83 -10.14
C SER A 188 -6.62 -28.83 -10.18
N ARG A 189 -6.48 -27.68 -9.50
CA ARG A 189 -7.07 -26.36 -9.86
C ARG A 189 -6.96 -25.42 -8.67
N ARG A 190 -6.28 -24.29 -8.88
CA ARG A 190 -6.33 -23.13 -8.00
C ARG A 190 -7.73 -22.51 -8.09
N SER A 191 -8.35 -22.24 -6.93
CA SER A 191 -9.47 -21.32 -6.82
C SER A 191 -9.28 -20.53 -5.53
N SER A 192 -9.16 -19.22 -5.68
CA SER A 192 -9.23 -18.22 -4.62
C SER A 192 -10.68 -18.04 -4.20
N ALA A 193 -10.94 -18.01 -2.88
CA ALA A 193 -12.26 -17.72 -2.33
C ALA A 193 -12.26 -16.31 -1.71
N ILE A 194 -13.30 -15.52 -2.03
CA ILE A 194 -13.57 -14.21 -1.43
C ILE A 194 -14.75 -14.40 -0.48
N CYS A 195 -14.59 -14.03 0.79
CA CYS A 195 -15.66 -14.05 1.78
C CYS A 195 -16.35 -12.68 1.81
N SER A 196 -17.56 -12.58 1.25
CA SER A 196 -18.46 -11.43 1.45
C SER A 196 -19.53 -11.84 2.46
N GLY A 197 -19.56 -11.18 3.62
CA GLY A 197 -20.58 -11.41 4.64
C GLY A 197 -21.91 -10.74 4.31
N SER A 198 -23.00 -11.41 4.67
CA SER A 198 -24.24 -10.72 5.07
C SER A 198 -24.81 -11.38 6.31
N ASP A 199 -24.99 -10.57 7.35
CA ASP A 199 -25.75 -10.86 8.56
C ASP A 199 -27.21 -11.17 8.20
N THR A 200 -27.64 -12.41 8.46
CA THR A 200 -28.97 -12.77 8.96
C THR A 200 -29.05 -14.29 9.05
N GLY A 201 -28.85 -14.84 10.26
CA GLY A 201 -29.34 -16.13 10.78
C GLY A 201 -29.69 -17.28 9.83
N GLY A 202 -28.91 -17.52 8.78
CA GLY A 202 -29.12 -18.59 7.80
C GLY A 202 -27.77 -19.01 7.23
N SER A 203 -27.57 -20.32 7.09
CA SER A 203 -26.33 -20.93 6.62
C SER A 203 -25.81 -20.26 5.34
N PRO A 204 -24.52 -19.91 5.25
CA PRO A 204 -23.96 -19.34 4.03
C PRO A 204 -23.94 -20.41 2.93
N MET A 205 -24.67 -20.16 1.84
CA MET A 205 -24.67 -21.00 0.65
C MET A 205 -23.63 -20.47 -0.34
N TRP A 206 -22.65 -21.30 -0.67
CA TRP A 206 -21.62 -21.03 -1.66
C TRP A 206 -22.24 -21.12 -3.08
N ARG A 207 -22.11 -20.07 -3.90
CA ARG A 207 -22.46 -20.13 -5.34
C ARG A 207 -21.20 -20.00 -6.19
N ALA A 208 -21.09 -20.86 -7.19
CA ALA A 208 -20.09 -20.74 -8.25
C ALA A 208 -20.46 -19.60 -9.22
N PRO A 209 -19.48 -18.92 -9.84
CA PRO A 209 -19.74 -17.94 -10.90
C PRO A 209 -20.29 -18.62 -12.17
N PRO A 210 -21.20 -17.97 -12.92
CA PRO A 210 -21.65 -18.49 -14.21
C PRO A 210 -20.50 -18.47 -15.23
N THR A 211 -20.51 -19.47 -16.11
CA THR A 211 -19.53 -19.76 -17.17
C THR A 211 -19.41 -18.64 -18.20
#